data_AF-Q868I3-F1
#
_entry.id   AF-Q868I3-F1
#
_cell.length_a   1.000
_cell.length_b   1.000
_cell.length_c   1.000
_cell.angle_alpha   90.00
_cell.angle_beta   90.00
_cell.angle_gamma   90.00
#
_symmetry.space_group_name_H-M   'P 1'
#
loop_
_entity.id
_entity.type
_entity.pdbx_description
1 polymer ?
#
loop_
_entity_poly.entity_id
_entity_poly.type
_entity_poly.pdbx_seq_one_letter_code
_entity_poly.pdbx_strand_id
1 'polypeptide(L)'
;MFSHEVALSSKPPISPQKPVNPRVAALLVEQDSIGHGKAIANTLLADNSQAMGTCIGSLQFHNMFQVPSKIKEDTIQSNIISFIKYHLGRDSTTIDTFGMFQATSISIRNTLIDNWRKTLQHQTATKARTVNYLSLEFLMGRALTNTLYNLELGHVYKNALKDLGFTIEALQQEESDAALGNGGLGRLAACFIDSMASMDIASYGYGIRYSYGMFKQTIRDGCQEEFPDYWLTHGSEPFPIIERLDKDYTVRFYGYSSSEPDVKNPKRKLFRWEGGET
;
A
#
# COMPACT_ATOMS: atom_id res chain seq x y z
N MET A 1 -57.19 10.36 8.57
CA MET A 1 -58.11 11.50 8.68
C MET A 1 -57.26 12.68 9.16
N PHE A 2 -57.15 13.72 8.33
CA PHE A 2 -56.48 15.02 8.50
C PHE A 2 -54.94 15.04 8.61
N SER A 3 -54.17 15.45 7.59
CA SER A 3 -54.02 16.77 6.88
C SER A 3 -53.03 17.68 7.62
N HIS A 4 -51.78 17.78 7.14
CA HIS A 4 -51.23 18.85 6.28
C HIS A 4 -51.00 20.20 6.97
N GLU A 5 -49.73 20.57 7.14
CA GLU A 5 -49.29 21.95 6.91
C GLU A 5 -47.85 21.97 6.38
N VAL A 6 -47.66 22.78 5.35
CA VAL A 6 -46.47 22.93 4.51
C VAL A 6 -45.71 24.15 5.01
N ALA A 7 -44.42 24.00 5.31
CA ALA A 7 -43.50 25.12 5.49
C ALA A 7 -42.39 25.04 4.43
N LEU A 8 -42.53 25.88 3.39
CA LEU A 8 -41.47 26.20 2.43
C LEU A 8 -40.37 26.98 3.16
N SER A 9 -39.13 26.48 3.16
CA SER A 9 -37.97 27.29 3.52
C SER A 9 -36.75 26.92 2.68
N SER A 10 -36.25 27.95 1.99
CA SER A 10 -35.06 28.13 1.15
C SER A 10 -34.08 26.96 0.97
N LYS A 11 -33.78 26.64 -0.30
CA LYS A 11 -32.62 25.84 -0.72
C LYS A 11 -31.33 26.40 -0.08
N PRO A 12 -30.47 25.55 0.52
CA PRO A 12 -29.15 25.98 0.96
C PRO A 12 -28.25 26.32 -0.25
N PRO A 13 -27.30 27.25 -0.10
CA PRO A 13 -26.43 27.67 -1.18
C PRO A 13 -25.56 26.50 -1.66
N ILE A 14 -25.42 26.39 -2.98
CA ILE A 14 -24.53 25.43 -3.64
C ILE A 14 -23.10 25.77 -3.20
N SER A 15 -22.53 24.92 -2.35
CA SER A 15 -21.11 25.01 -2.00
C SER A 15 -20.28 24.80 -3.28
N PRO A 16 -19.18 25.54 -3.48
CA PRO A 16 -18.29 25.29 -4.60
C PRO A 16 -17.85 23.81 -4.56
N GLN A 17 -18.05 23.12 -5.68
CA GLN A 17 -17.62 21.73 -5.84
C GLN A 17 -16.13 21.64 -5.50
N LYS A 18 -15.82 20.94 -4.39
CA LYS A 18 -14.45 20.57 -4.08
C LYS A 18 -13.88 19.80 -5.27
N PRO A 19 -12.62 20.03 -5.65
CA PRO A 19 -11.98 19.25 -6.69
C PRO A 19 -12.04 17.77 -6.29
N VAL A 20 -12.56 16.94 -7.19
CA VAL A 20 -12.62 15.49 -7.03
C VAL A 20 -11.19 14.97 -7.03
N ASN A 21 -10.66 14.69 -5.84
CA ASN A 21 -9.37 14.04 -5.68
C ASN A 21 -9.57 12.54 -6.00
N PRO A 22 -8.82 11.94 -6.93
CA PRO A 22 -8.92 10.51 -7.21
C PRO A 22 -8.74 9.73 -5.90
N ARG A 23 -9.75 8.92 -5.57
CA ARG A 23 -9.90 8.20 -4.32
C ARG A 23 -8.92 7.03 -4.28
N VAL A 24 -8.12 6.94 -3.23
CA VAL A 24 -7.08 5.90 -3.13
C VAL A 24 -7.15 5.28 -1.76
N ALA A 25 -8.01 4.28 -1.62
CA ALA A 25 -7.78 3.20 -0.69
C ALA A 25 -6.94 2.15 -1.41
N ALA A 26 -5.63 2.35 -1.34
CA ALA A 26 -4.67 1.27 -1.46
C ALA A 26 -3.82 1.26 -0.21
N LEU A 27 -3.99 0.22 0.60
CA LEU A 27 -2.95 -0.19 1.53
C LEU A 27 -1.73 -0.57 0.70
N LEU A 28 -0.83 0.38 0.52
CA LEU A 28 0.58 0.02 0.55
C LEU A 28 0.94 -0.06 2.02
N VAL A 29 1.23 -1.27 2.48
CA VAL A 29 1.74 -1.51 3.83
C VAL A 29 3.10 -0.83 3.91
N GLU A 30 3.11 0.38 4.46
CA GLU A 30 4.33 1.13 4.73
C GLU A 30 4.68 0.97 6.21
N GLN A 31 5.88 0.46 6.45
CA GLN A 31 6.55 0.59 7.74
C GLN A 31 7.31 1.92 7.74
N ASP A 32 6.86 2.89 8.54
CA ASP A 32 7.46 4.22 8.63
C ASP A 32 8.50 4.30 9.75
N SER A 33 9.60 4.98 9.44
CA SER A 33 10.65 5.34 10.39
C SER A 33 10.26 6.62 11.15
N ILE A 34 10.10 6.52 12.48
CA ILE A 34 10.13 7.70 13.36
C ILE A 34 11.59 8.15 13.49
N GLY A 35 12.06 8.93 12.52
CA GLY A 35 13.36 9.59 12.57
C GLY A 35 13.21 11.01 13.10
N HIS A 36 13.53 11.23 14.38
CA HIS A 36 13.93 12.56 14.86
C HIS A 36 15.31 12.91 14.26
N GLY A 37 15.32 13.31 12.99
CA GLY A 37 16.50 13.82 12.29
C GLY A 37 16.22 15.26 11.87
N LYS A 38 17.02 16.20 12.37
CA LYS A 38 17.02 17.60 11.91
C LYS A 38 16.95 17.64 10.38
N ALA A 39 16.08 18.49 9.86
CA ALA A 39 16.01 18.84 8.45
C ALA A 39 17.38 19.33 7.95
N ILE A 40 18.15 18.46 7.30
CA ILE A 40 19.26 18.85 6.44
C ILE A 40 18.67 18.95 5.01
N ALA A 41 17.80 19.94 4.81
CA ALA A 41 17.35 20.33 3.48
C ALA A 41 17.58 21.82 3.19
N ASN A 42 17.97 22.62 4.20
CA ASN A 42 18.21 24.05 4.06
C ASN A 42 19.64 24.42 4.49
N THR A 43 20.66 23.83 3.84
CA THR A 43 22.05 24.33 3.93
C THR A 43 22.84 23.98 2.66
N LEU A 44 22.23 24.12 1.49
CA LEU A 44 22.91 24.02 0.18
C LEU A 44 22.69 25.26 -0.70
N LEU A 45 22.25 26.38 -0.12
CA LEU A 45 22.08 27.65 -0.83
C LEU A 45 22.98 28.79 -0.33
N ALA A 46 24.03 28.48 0.44
CA ALA A 46 25.08 29.43 0.74
C ALA A 46 26.37 28.67 1.04
N ASP A 47 27.18 28.44 0.01
CA ASP A 47 28.61 28.80 0.04
C ASP A 47 29.29 28.31 -1.24
N ASN A 48 29.81 29.28 -2.00
CA ASN A 48 30.70 29.05 -3.12
C ASN A 48 32.03 28.50 -2.62
N SER A 49 32.24 27.19 -2.66
CA SER A 49 33.56 26.60 -2.86
C SER A 49 33.46 25.15 -3.34
N GLN A 50 33.84 24.96 -4.61
CA GLN A 50 34.21 23.71 -5.28
C GLN A 50 33.73 22.39 -4.65
N ALA A 51 32.48 22.01 -4.95
CA ALA A 51 32.04 20.63 -4.80
C ALA A 51 32.60 19.78 -5.95
N MET A 52 33.44 18.80 -5.60
CA MET A 52 33.81 17.72 -6.52
C MET A 52 32.54 16.95 -6.95
N GLY A 53 32.22 17.04 -8.25
CA GLY A 53 31.51 15.98 -8.98
C GLY A 53 30.04 15.74 -8.66
N THR A 54 29.17 16.76 -8.71
CA THR A 54 27.72 16.54 -8.79
C THR A 54 27.30 16.39 -10.25
N CYS A 55 26.89 15.18 -10.65
CA CYS A 55 26.39 14.88 -11.99
C CYS A 55 25.22 15.81 -12.36
N ILE A 56 25.26 16.32 -13.60
CA ILE A 56 24.34 17.29 -14.23
C ILE A 56 22.96 16.65 -14.54
N GLY A 57 22.43 15.78 -13.67
CA GLY A 57 21.21 15.00 -13.90
C GLY A 57 20.08 15.21 -12.89
N SER A 58 20.28 16.01 -11.83
CA SER A 58 19.40 15.98 -10.65
C SER A 58 17.96 16.43 -10.90
N LEU A 59 17.73 17.44 -11.74
CA LEU A 59 16.38 17.95 -12.03
C LEU A 59 15.65 17.16 -13.13
N GLN A 60 16.36 16.73 -14.19
CA GLN A 60 15.75 15.94 -15.26
C GLN A 60 15.30 14.57 -14.75
N PHE A 61 16.15 13.88 -13.98
CA PHE A 61 15.80 12.59 -13.38
C PHE A 61 14.61 12.71 -12.41
N HIS A 62 14.56 13.78 -11.61
CA HIS A 62 13.44 14.00 -10.67
C HIS A 62 12.12 14.30 -11.41
N ASN A 63 12.18 15.09 -12.49
CA ASN A 63 11.01 15.43 -13.31
C ASN A 63 10.43 14.20 -14.04
N MET A 64 11.25 13.18 -14.33
CA MET A 64 10.76 11.93 -14.93
C MET A 64 9.77 11.18 -14.03
N PHE A 65 9.85 11.35 -12.71
CA PHE A 65 8.89 10.76 -11.76
C PHE A 65 7.59 11.56 -11.61
N GLN A 66 7.56 12.80 -12.09
CA GLN A 66 6.44 13.72 -11.88
C GLN A 66 5.42 13.69 -13.01
N VAL A 67 5.69 13.02 -14.13
CA VAL A 67 4.78 12.97 -15.28
C VAL A 67 3.59 12.07 -14.92
N PRO A 68 2.39 12.60 -14.70
CA PRO A 68 1.22 11.76 -14.50
C PRO A 68 0.90 11.12 -15.84
N SER A 69 0.94 9.79 -15.91
CA SER A 69 0.36 9.11 -17.06
C SER A 69 -1.14 9.45 -17.08
N LYS A 70 -1.61 10.12 -18.13
CA LYS A 70 -3.06 10.16 -18.38
C LYS A 70 -3.46 8.70 -18.60
N ILE A 71 -4.26 8.16 -17.69
CA ILE A 71 -4.71 6.77 -17.77
C ILE A 71 -5.66 6.68 -18.96
N LYS A 72 -5.13 6.14 -20.07
CA LYS A 72 -5.87 5.82 -21.29
C LYS A 72 -5.79 4.31 -21.51
N GLU A 73 -6.79 3.77 -22.20
CA GLU A 73 -6.88 2.34 -22.53
C GLU A 73 -5.60 1.86 -23.24
N ASP A 74 -5.15 2.56 -24.29
CA ASP A 74 -3.91 2.24 -25.03
C ASP A 74 -2.67 2.17 -24.13
N THR A 75 -2.59 3.06 -23.12
CA THR A 75 -1.46 3.10 -22.19
C THR A 75 -1.49 1.92 -21.22
N ILE A 76 -2.68 1.53 -20.74
CA ILE A 76 -2.86 0.34 -19.91
C ILE A 76 -2.48 -0.92 -20.70
N GLN A 77 -3.00 -1.07 -21.92
CA GLN A 77 -2.66 -2.22 -22.78
C GLN A 77 -1.16 -2.29 -23.03
N SER A 78 -0.53 -1.16 -23.36
CA SER A 78 0.92 -1.09 -23.57
C SER A 78 1.71 -1.50 -22.33
N ASN A 79 1.28 -1.08 -21.13
CA ASN A 79 1.91 -1.47 -19.86
C ASN A 79 1.77 -2.96 -19.58
N ILE A 80 0.57 -3.52 -19.79
CA ILE A 80 0.29 -4.95 -19.63
C ILE A 80 1.15 -5.77 -20.60
N ILE A 81 1.16 -5.42 -21.89
CA ILE A 81 1.94 -6.11 -22.92
C ILE A 81 3.44 -6.00 -22.64
N SER A 82 3.91 -4.82 -22.23
CA SER A 82 5.32 -4.61 -21.85
C SER A 82 5.73 -5.52 -20.70
N PHE A 83 4.88 -5.64 -19.67
CA PHE A 83 5.13 -6.55 -18.55
C PHE A 83 5.14 -8.02 -18.99
N ILE A 84 4.16 -8.46 -19.79
CA ILE A 84 4.13 -9.83 -20.32
C ILE A 84 5.40 -10.14 -21.10
N LYS A 85 5.82 -9.23 -21.98
CA LYS A 85 6.97 -9.43 -22.85
C LYS A 85 8.31 -9.43 -22.10
N TYR A 86 8.53 -8.44 -21.23
CA TYR A 86 9.86 -8.21 -20.64
C TYR A 86 10.02 -8.80 -19.24
N HIS A 87 8.93 -8.95 -18.48
CA HIS A 87 8.98 -9.52 -17.13
C HIS A 87 8.63 -11.00 -17.14
N LEU A 88 7.53 -11.39 -17.79
CA LEU A 88 7.13 -12.80 -17.86
C LEU A 88 7.87 -13.57 -18.97
N GLY A 89 8.44 -12.88 -19.96
CA GLY A 89 9.09 -13.50 -21.10
C GLY A 89 8.14 -14.31 -21.98
N ARG A 90 6.85 -13.95 -21.98
CA ARG A 90 5.78 -14.64 -22.73
C ARG A 90 5.30 -13.79 -23.91
N ASP A 91 4.56 -14.43 -24.81
CA ASP A 91 3.93 -13.82 -25.98
C ASP A 91 2.42 -14.05 -25.98
N SER A 92 1.73 -13.59 -27.03
CA SER A 92 0.28 -13.74 -27.18
C SER A 92 -0.19 -15.18 -27.30
N THR A 93 0.70 -16.13 -27.60
CA THR A 93 0.36 -17.56 -27.78
C THR A 93 0.57 -18.39 -26.52
N THR A 94 1.42 -17.91 -25.63
CA THR A 94 1.86 -18.62 -24.41
C THR A 94 1.28 -18.03 -23.13
N ILE A 95 0.59 -16.89 -23.20
CA ILE A 95 -0.01 -16.24 -22.05
C ILE A 95 -1.25 -16.99 -21.55
N ASP A 96 -1.30 -17.24 -20.24
CA ASP A 96 -2.43 -17.83 -19.51
C ASP A 96 -3.15 -16.75 -18.68
N THR A 97 -4.30 -17.12 -18.10
CA THR A 97 -5.09 -16.23 -17.24
C THR A 97 -4.27 -15.71 -16.05
N PHE A 98 -3.44 -16.57 -15.44
CA PHE A 98 -2.60 -16.21 -14.31
C PHE A 98 -1.54 -15.16 -14.67
N GLY A 99 -0.82 -15.33 -15.78
CA GLY A 99 0.14 -14.34 -16.27
C GLY A 99 -0.54 -13.02 -16.66
N MET A 100 -1.75 -13.07 -17.21
CA MET A 100 -2.55 -11.88 -17.48
C MET A 100 -2.98 -11.17 -16.19
N PHE A 101 -3.35 -11.94 -15.15
CA PHE A 101 -3.63 -11.42 -13.82
C PHE A 101 -2.41 -10.72 -13.21
N GLN A 102 -1.22 -11.33 -13.30
CA GLN A 102 0.03 -10.73 -12.84
C GLN A 102 0.32 -9.41 -13.55
N ALA A 103 0.24 -9.40 -14.89
CA ALA A 103 0.50 -8.20 -15.69
C ALA A 103 -0.49 -7.06 -15.37
N THR A 104 -1.77 -7.40 -15.23
CA THR A 104 -2.84 -6.44 -14.88
C THR A 104 -2.62 -5.87 -13.49
N SER A 105 -2.33 -6.73 -12.52
CA SER A 105 -2.03 -6.34 -11.14
C SER A 105 -0.88 -5.35 -11.07
N ILE A 106 0.21 -5.58 -11.81
CA ILE A 106 1.36 -4.67 -11.84
C ILE A 106 1.01 -3.34 -12.49
N SER A 107 0.20 -3.34 -13.55
CA SER A 107 -0.29 -2.10 -14.16
C SER A 107 -1.08 -1.26 -13.16
N ILE A 108 -1.99 -1.87 -12.41
CA ILE A 108 -2.78 -1.17 -11.38
C ILE A 108 -1.85 -0.70 -10.24
N ARG A 109 -0.85 -1.50 -9.87
CA ARG A 109 0.09 -1.20 -8.78
C ARG A 109 0.86 0.07 -9.07
N ASN A 110 1.27 0.28 -10.31
CA ASN A 110 1.98 1.49 -10.72
C ASN A 110 1.12 2.74 -10.46
N THR A 111 -0.17 2.69 -10.78
CA THR A 111 -1.11 3.78 -10.46
C THR A 111 -1.24 4.01 -8.96
N LEU A 112 -1.25 2.94 -8.16
CA LEU A 112 -1.27 3.05 -6.70
C LEU A 112 -0.01 3.69 -6.13
N ILE A 113 1.16 3.31 -6.64
CA ILE A 113 2.44 3.87 -6.23
C ILE A 113 2.50 5.37 -6.51
N ASP A 114 2.03 5.81 -7.69
CA ASP A 114 2.00 7.23 -8.04
C ASP A 114 1.14 8.03 -7.05
N ASN A 115 -0.01 7.48 -6.67
CA ASN A 115 -0.90 8.15 -5.73
C ASN A 115 -0.36 8.12 -4.29
N TRP A 116 0.17 6.98 -3.84
CA TRP A 116 0.78 6.88 -2.52
C TRP A 116 1.97 7.83 -2.37
N ARG A 117 2.81 7.99 -3.40
CA ARG A 117 3.90 8.98 -3.40
C ARG A 117 3.39 10.41 -3.23
N LYS A 118 2.31 10.78 -3.92
CA LYS A 118 1.68 12.11 -3.75
C LYS A 118 1.18 12.30 -2.32
N THR A 119 0.54 11.29 -1.75
CA THR A 119 0.08 11.30 -0.35
C THR A 119 1.26 11.48 0.61
N LEU A 120 2.34 10.72 0.45
CA LEU A 120 3.52 10.80 1.31
C LEU A 120 4.20 12.18 1.23
N GLN A 121 4.34 12.73 0.02
CA GLN A 121 4.88 14.08 -0.20
C GLN A 121 4.00 15.14 0.50
N HIS A 122 2.68 15.02 0.39
CA HIS A 122 1.74 15.92 1.03
C HIS A 122 1.80 15.84 2.56
N GLN A 123 1.81 14.64 3.12
CA GLN A 123 1.92 14.41 4.57
C GLN A 123 3.23 14.97 5.13
N THR A 124 4.34 14.78 4.40
CA THR A 124 5.66 15.32 4.78
C THR A 124 5.68 16.84 4.76
N ALA A 125 5.17 17.45 3.68
CA ALA A 125 5.14 18.90 3.52
C ALA A 125 4.27 19.58 4.59
N THR A 126 3.16 18.96 4.96
CA THR A 126 2.22 19.49 5.97
C THR A 126 2.60 19.13 7.41
N LYS A 127 3.58 18.23 7.61
CA LYS A 127 3.91 17.63 8.91
C LYS A 127 2.66 17.08 9.60
N ALA A 128 1.83 16.37 8.83
CA ALA A 128 0.58 15.82 9.30
C ALA A 128 0.80 14.92 10.52
N ARG A 129 -0.12 14.98 11.50
CA ARG A 129 -0.12 14.01 12.60
C ARG A 129 -0.63 12.68 12.07
N THR A 130 0.18 11.64 12.22
CA THR A 130 -0.14 10.30 11.70
C THR A 130 -0.68 9.38 12.80
N VAL A 131 -1.71 8.60 12.45
CA VAL A 131 -2.24 7.52 13.28
C VAL A 131 -1.55 6.20 12.91
N ASN A 132 -0.90 5.54 13.88
CA ASN A 132 -0.30 4.23 13.67
C ASN A 132 -1.21 3.16 14.29
N TYR A 133 -1.85 2.36 13.45
CA TYR A 133 -2.72 1.27 13.86
C TYR A 133 -1.90 -0.03 13.91
N LEU A 134 -1.66 -0.54 15.11
CA LEU A 134 -0.92 -1.78 15.32
C LEU A 134 -1.91 -2.94 15.47
N SER A 135 -1.82 -3.95 14.62
CA SER A 135 -2.64 -5.16 14.74
C SER A 135 -1.81 -6.40 14.39
N LEU A 136 -2.09 -7.50 15.09
CA LEU A 136 -1.52 -8.80 14.75
C LEU A 136 -2.18 -9.41 13.51
N GLU A 137 -3.38 -8.95 13.13
CA GLU A 137 -4.15 -9.52 12.02
C GLU A 137 -4.76 -8.43 11.14
N PHE A 138 -4.77 -8.68 9.82
CA PHE A 138 -5.48 -7.90 8.81
C PHE A 138 -6.14 -8.83 7.80
N LEU A 139 -7.47 -8.89 7.81
CA LEU A 139 -8.24 -9.71 6.87
C LEU A 139 -8.59 -8.87 5.64
N MET A 140 -7.58 -8.67 4.78
CA MET A 140 -7.67 -7.83 3.58
C MET A 140 -8.59 -8.44 2.52
N GLY A 141 -8.49 -9.77 2.33
CA GLY A 141 -9.10 -10.48 1.21
C GLY A 141 -8.41 -10.14 -0.12
N ARG A 142 -9.12 -10.40 -1.22
CA ARG A 142 -8.73 -10.01 -2.58
C ARG A 142 -8.74 -8.49 -2.79
N ALA A 143 -7.65 -7.96 -3.33
CA ALA A 143 -7.40 -6.54 -3.52
C ALA A 143 -7.84 -6.01 -4.91
N LEU A 144 -7.78 -6.82 -5.97
CA LEU A 144 -7.99 -6.36 -7.35
C LEU A 144 -9.29 -5.57 -7.52
N THR A 145 -10.40 -6.14 -7.07
CA THR A 145 -11.74 -5.55 -7.22
C THR A 145 -11.88 -4.28 -6.39
N ASN A 146 -11.41 -4.31 -5.14
CA ASN A 146 -11.48 -3.15 -4.25
C ASN A 146 -10.67 -1.98 -4.81
N THR A 147 -9.47 -2.27 -5.32
CA THR A 147 -8.61 -1.26 -5.93
C THR A 147 -9.22 -0.65 -7.19
N LEU A 148 -9.73 -1.48 -8.11
CA LEU A 148 -10.36 -0.98 -9.34
C LEU A 148 -11.60 -0.12 -9.04
N TYR A 149 -12.36 -0.49 -8.01
CA TYR A 149 -13.50 0.28 -7.54
C TYR A 149 -13.06 1.62 -6.96
N ASN A 150 -12.10 1.63 -6.05
CA ASN A 150 -11.62 2.85 -5.39
C ASN A 150 -10.96 3.82 -6.37
N LEU A 151 -10.21 3.32 -7.35
CA LEU A 151 -9.62 4.15 -8.40
C LEU A 151 -10.64 4.62 -9.46
N GLU A 152 -11.87 4.08 -9.45
CA GLU A 152 -12.90 4.30 -10.48
C GLU A 152 -12.45 3.88 -11.91
N LEU A 153 -11.46 2.97 -12.00
CA LEU A 153 -10.86 2.52 -13.26
C LEU A 153 -11.44 1.19 -13.79
N GLY A 154 -12.46 0.64 -13.13
CA GLY A 154 -13.04 -0.65 -13.50
C GLY A 154 -13.48 -0.73 -14.97
N HIS A 155 -14.09 0.34 -15.51
CA HIS A 155 -14.52 0.37 -16.92
C HIS A 155 -13.34 0.38 -17.90
N VAL A 156 -12.29 1.15 -17.60
CA VAL A 156 -11.10 1.28 -18.44
C VAL A 156 -10.36 -0.06 -18.54
N TYR A 157 -10.14 -0.71 -17.40
CA TYR A 157 -9.50 -2.03 -17.37
C TYR A 157 -10.37 -3.11 -18.02
N LYS A 158 -11.71 -3.01 -17.89
CA LYS A 158 -12.63 -3.96 -18.54
C LYS A 158 -12.54 -3.90 -20.05
N ASN A 159 -12.53 -2.69 -20.63
CA ASN A 159 -12.38 -2.49 -22.06
C ASN A 159 -11.00 -2.94 -22.54
N ALA A 160 -9.95 -2.49 -21.85
CA ALA A 160 -8.57 -2.83 -22.19
C ALA A 160 -8.33 -4.35 -22.23
N LEU A 161 -8.86 -5.09 -21.23
CA LEU A 161 -8.74 -6.55 -21.17
C LEU A 161 -9.61 -7.26 -22.20
N LYS A 162 -10.80 -6.74 -22.49
CA LYS A 162 -11.70 -7.30 -23.50
C LYS A 162 -11.04 -7.32 -24.87
N ASP A 163 -10.35 -6.25 -25.25
CA ASP A 163 -9.62 -6.17 -26.52
C ASP A 163 -8.42 -7.14 -26.57
N LEU A 164 -7.85 -7.48 -25.41
CA LEU A 164 -6.80 -8.51 -25.27
C LEU A 164 -7.36 -9.94 -25.20
N GLY A 165 -8.69 -10.12 -25.21
CA GLY A 165 -9.34 -11.42 -25.15
C GLY A 165 -9.59 -11.97 -23.75
N PHE A 166 -9.46 -11.15 -22.70
CA PHE A 166 -9.63 -11.56 -21.30
C PHE A 166 -10.79 -10.82 -20.61
N THR A 167 -11.25 -11.36 -19.49
CA THR A 167 -12.30 -10.75 -18.65
C THR A 167 -11.77 -10.51 -17.25
N ILE A 168 -12.21 -9.42 -16.60
CA ILE A 168 -11.81 -9.13 -15.21
C ILE A 168 -12.23 -10.26 -14.29
N GLU A 169 -13.41 -10.84 -14.55
CA GLU A 169 -14.00 -11.92 -13.76
C GLU A 169 -13.12 -13.17 -13.76
N ALA A 170 -12.48 -13.50 -14.90
CA ALA A 170 -11.52 -14.60 -14.96
C ALA A 170 -10.25 -14.29 -14.13
N LEU A 171 -9.72 -13.06 -14.24
CA LEU A 171 -8.55 -12.63 -13.48
C LEU A 171 -8.80 -12.62 -11.96
N GLN A 172 -10.00 -12.29 -11.52
CA GLN A 172 -10.38 -12.29 -10.10
C GLN A 172 -10.36 -13.69 -9.46
N GLN A 173 -10.49 -14.76 -10.26
CA GLN A 173 -10.42 -16.15 -9.76
C GLN A 173 -8.98 -16.62 -9.56
N GLU A 174 -8.02 -15.99 -10.25
CA GLU A 174 -6.58 -16.26 -10.09
C GLU A 174 -6.01 -15.59 -8.83
N GLU A 175 -6.70 -14.59 -8.29
CA GLU A 175 -6.25 -13.87 -7.09
C GLU A 175 -6.49 -14.70 -5.82
N SER A 176 -5.41 -15.01 -5.10
CA SER A 176 -5.48 -15.63 -3.78
C SER A 176 -5.80 -14.60 -2.69
N ASP A 177 -6.58 -15.00 -1.68
CA ASP A 177 -6.83 -14.16 -0.52
C ASP A 177 -5.54 -13.95 0.29
N ALA A 178 -5.35 -12.74 0.81
CA ALA A 178 -4.21 -12.45 1.66
C ALA A 178 -4.37 -13.10 3.05
N ALA A 179 -3.56 -14.13 3.34
CA ALA A 179 -3.59 -14.86 4.59
C ALA A 179 -2.89 -14.10 5.75
N LEU A 180 -3.32 -12.86 5.98
CA LEU A 180 -2.77 -11.92 6.96
C LEU A 180 -3.63 -11.78 8.23
N GLY A 181 -4.76 -12.48 8.30
CA GLY A 181 -5.66 -12.49 9.43
C GLY A 181 -6.68 -13.61 9.30
N ASN A 182 -7.42 -13.89 10.35
CA ASN A 182 -8.39 -14.99 10.37
C ASN A 182 -9.79 -14.53 10.77
N GLY A 183 -9.89 -13.75 11.85
CA GLY A 183 -11.17 -13.44 12.48
C GLY A 183 -11.73 -12.06 12.18
N GLY A 184 -12.83 -11.74 12.89
CA GLY A 184 -13.46 -10.42 12.86
C GLY A 184 -12.56 -9.28 13.34
N LEU A 185 -11.57 -9.56 14.20
CA LEU A 185 -10.55 -8.60 14.60
C LEU A 185 -9.75 -8.11 13.38
N GLY A 186 -9.25 -9.04 12.57
CA GLY A 186 -8.51 -8.71 11.35
C GLY A 186 -9.37 -7.98 10.33
N ARG A 187 -10.67 -8.32 10.22
CA ARG A 187 -11.60 -7.63 9.32
C ARG A 187 -11.95 -6.22 9.80
N LEU A 188 -12.07 -6.03 11.10
CA LEU A 188 -12.25 -4.71 11.72
C LEU A 188 -11.04 -3.81 11.42
N ALA A 189 -9.82 -4.33 11.63
CA ALA A 189 -8.58 -3.63 11.30
C ALA A 189 -8.54 -3.21 9.82
N ALA A 190 -8.82 -4.15 8.91
CA ALA A 190 -8.86 -3.87 7.47
C ALA A 190 -9.88 -2.77 7.11
N CYS A 191 -11.10 -2.84 7.66
CA CYS A 191 -12.13 -1.81 7.43
C CYS A 191 -11.74 -0.44 8.00
N PHE A 192 -11.03 -0.40 9.13
CA PHE A 192 -10.52 0.85 9.68
C PHE A 192 -9.49 1.51 8.77
N ILE A 193 -8.54 0.74 8.22
CA ILE A 193 -7.56 1.34 7.29
C ILE A 193 -8.25 1.86 6.03
N ASP A 194 -9.19 1.11 5.46
CA ASP A 194 -9.97 1.53 4.28
C ASP A 194 -10.80 2.82 4.55
N SER A 195 -11.41 2.90 5.74
CA SER A 195 -12.15 4.08 6.18
C SER A 195 -11.25 5.29 6.40
N MET A 196 -10.08 5.11 7.02
CA MET A 196 -9.11 6.19 7.23
C MET A 196 -8.58 6.73 5.90
N ALA A 197 -8.29 5.85 4.92
CA ALA A 197 -7.92 6.26 3.57
C ALA A 197 -9.05 7.04 2.88
N SER A 198 -10.30 6.61 3.02
CA SER A 198 -11.47 7.28 2.45
C SER A 198 -11.78 8.65 3.08
N MET A 199 -11.41 8.86 4.33
CA MET A 199 -11.61 10.11 5.07
C MET A 199 -10.41 11.05 5.01
N ASP A 200 -9.41 10.76 4.16
CA ASP A 200 -8.14 11.52 4.07
C ASP A 200 -7.38 11.60 5.42
N ILE A 201 -7.52 10.59 6.29
CA ILE A 201 -6.81 10.53 7.57
C ILE A 201 -5.42 9.94 7.34
N ALA A 202 -4.39 10.73 7.63
CA ALA A 202 -3.00 10.27 7.62
C ALA A 202 -2.80 9.12 8.62
N SER A 203 -2.64 7.90 8.11
CA SER A 203 -2.58 6.70 8.92
C SER A 203 -1.78 5.57 8.27
N TYR A 204 -1.26 4.68 9.10
CA TYR A 204 -0.61 3.43 8.69
C TYR A 204 -1.13 2.25 9.50
N GLY A 205 -1.22 1.09 8.86
CA GLY A 205 -1.43 -0.19 9.51
C GLY A 205 -0.12 -0.97 9.60
N TYR A 206 0.28 -1.35 10.81
CA TYR A 206 1.43 -2.22 11.04
C TYR A 206 0.96 -3.60 11.47
N GLY A 207 1.52 -4.62 10.84
CA GLY A 207 1.31 -6.02 11.19
C GLY A 207 2.49 -6.89 10.77
N ILE A 208 2.28 -8.20 10.84
CA ILE A 208 3.27 -9.22 10.48
C ILE A 208 2.87 -9.84 9.15
N ARG A 209 3.84 -10.04 8.25
CA ARG A 209 3.62 -10.77 6.99
C ARG A 209 3.73 -12.27 7.24
N TYR A 210 2.60 -12.93 7.49
CA TYR A 210 2.58 -14.38 7.70
C TYR A 210 2.79 -15.15 6.39
N SER A 211 3.70 -16.12 6.41
CA SER A 211 3.96 -16.95 5.22
C SER A 211 2.82 -17.92 4.90
N TYR A 212 2.15 -18.45 5.93
CA TYR A 212 1.18 -19.55 5.79
C TYR A 212 -0.20 -19.28 6.41
N GLY A 213 -0.47 -18.03 6.78
CA GLY A 213 -1.70 -17.66 7.48
C GLY A 213 -1.91 -18.47 8.77
N MET A 214 -3.18 -18.77 9.07
CA MET A 214 -3.56 -19.67 10.17
C MET A 214 -3.53 -21.13 9.70
N PHE A 215 -4.39 -21.48 8.74
CA PHE A 215 -4.39 -22.72 7.96
C PHE A 215 -5.42 -22.62 6.82
N LYS A 216 -5.25 -23.44 5.79
CA LYS A 216 -6.25 -23.72 4.76
C LYS A 216 -7.07 -24.95 5.17
N GLN A 217 -8.36 -24.75 5.32
CA GLN A 217 -9.30 -25.80 5.70
C GLN A 217 -9.67 -26.66 4.49
N THR A 218 -9.64 -27.98 4.65
CA THR A 218 -10.26 -28.93 3.72
C THR A 218 -11.13 -29.91 4.50
N ILE A 219 -12.16 -30.45 3.85
CA ILE A 219 -13.06 -31.43 4.47
C ILE A 219 -12.84 -32.79 3.80
N ARG A 220 -12.39 -33.78 4.57
CA ARG A 220 -12.23 -35.17 4.12
C ARG A 220 -13.04 -36.08 5.03
N ASP A 221 -13.90 -36.90 4.44
CA ASP A 221 -14.75 -37.86 5.17
C ASP A 221 -15.58 -37.24 6.31
N GLY A 222 -16.01 -35.98 6.15
CA GLY A 222 -16.77 -35.24 7.16
C GLY A 222 -15.93 -34.63 8.29
N CYS A 223 -14.61 -34.78 8.27
CA CYS A 223 -13.68 -34.20 9.22
C CYS A 223 -12.88 -33.04 8.61
N GLN A 224 -12.46 -32.11 9.47
CA GLN A 224 -11.55 -31.04 9.09
C GLN A 224 -10.12 -31.56 9.00
N GLU A 225 -9.43 -31.20 7.92
CA GLU A 225 -7.98 -31.35 7.76
C GLU A 225 -7.36 -29.96 7.50
N GLU A 226 -6.30 -29.63 8.25
CA GLU A 226 -5.57 -28.38 8.16
C GLU A 226 -4.31 -28.51 7.29
N PHE A 227 -4.14 -27.58 6.34
CA PHE A 227 -2.93 -27.44 5.54
C PHE A 227 -2.35 -26.03 5.65
N PRO A 228 -1.04 -25.81 5.39
CA PRO A 228 -0.50 -24.45 5.27
C PRO A 228 -1.18 -23.70 4.11
N ASP A 229 -1.44 -22.40 4.29
CA ASP A 229 -1.97 -21.56 3.22
C ASP A 229 -0.83 -21.02 2.34
N TYR A 230 -0.74 -21.48 1.09
CA TYR A 230 0.37 -21.20 0.18
C TYR A 230 0.20 -19.92 -0.65
N TRP A 231 -0.46 -18.91 -0.08
CA TRP A 231 -0.84 -17.66 -0.75
C TRP A 231 0.32 -16.83 -1.34
N LEU A 232 1.57 -17.04 -0.89
CA LEU A 232 2.78 -16.37 -1.40
C LEU A 232 3.52 -17.16 -2.49
N THR A 233 3.04 -18.34 -2.88
CA THR A 233 3.78 -19.24 -3.78
C THR A 233 3.58 -18.84 -5.24
N HIS A 234 4.46 -19.27 -6.17
CA HIS A 234 4.26 -19.10 -7.62
C HIS A 234 4.19 -17.65 -8.14
N GLY A 235 4.77 -16.68 -7.44
CA GLY A 235 4.68 -15.27 -7.86
C GLY A 235 3.26 -14.71 -7.72
N SER A 236 2.40 -15.37 -6.94
CA SER A 236 1.12 -14.83 -6.46
C SER A 236 1.32 -13.96 -5.22
N GLU A 237 2.45 -13.27 -5.12
CA GLU A 237 2.59 -12.25 -4.09
C GLU A 237 1.39 -11.31 -4.22
N PRO A 238 0.57 -11.20 -3.17
CA PRO A 238 -0.68 -10.45 -3.23
C PRO A 238 -0.39 -9.06 -3.76
N PHE A 239 -1.06 -8.74 -4.85
CA PHE A 239 -1.24 -7.37 -5.23
C PHE A 239 -1.82 -6.58 -4.03
N PRO A 240 -1.35 -5.37 -3.67
CA PRO A 240 -0.28 -4.56 -4.27
C PRO A 240 1.02 -4.52 -3.43
N ILE A 241 1.47 -5.60 -2.79
CA ILE A 241 2.66 -5.57 -1.91
C ILE A 241 3.92 -5.12 -2.67
N ILE A 242 4.74 -4.31 -2.00
CA ILE A 242 6.06 -3.86 -2.45
C ILE A 242 7.07 -4.20 -1.36
N GLU A 243 8.11 -4.95 -1.72
CA GLU A 243 9.22 -5.20 -0.82
C GLU A 243 10.14 -3.98 -0.70
N ARG A 244 10.54 -3.64 0.53
CA ARG A 244 11.40 -2.49 0.84
C ARG A 244 12.67 -2.99 1.51
N LEU A 245 13.61 -3.43 0.70
CA LEU A 245 14.93 -3.92 1.15
C LEU A 245 15.79 -2.82 1.81
N ASP A 246 15.43 -1.56 1.59
CA ASP A 246 16.07 -0.38 2.19
C ASP A 246 15.59 -0.09 3.62
N LYS A 247 14.56 -0.80 4.11
CA LYS A 247 13.97 -0.62 5.43
C LYS A 247 14.20 -1.88 6.27
N ASP A 248 15.29 -1.93 7.00
CA ASP A 248 15.61 -2.99 7.96
C ASP A 248 15.68 -2.44 9.39
N TYR A 249 15.11 -3.18 10.34
CA TYR A 249 15.13 -2.82 11.75
C TYR A 249 15.56 -4.02 12.58
N THR A 250 16.60 -3.85 13.38
CA THR A 250 17.06 -4.89 14.30
C THR A 250 16.09 -5.03 15.47
N VAL A 251 15.54 -6.23 15.64
CA VAL A 251 14.68 -6.59 16.78
C VAL A 251 15.50 -7.48 17.71
N ARG A 252 15.62 -7.07 18.98
CA ARG A 252 16.35 -7.83 20.00
C ARG A 252 15.42 -8.78 20.76
N PHE A 253 15.96 -9.93 21.18
CA PHE A 253 15.30 -10.86 22.09
C PHE A 253 16.25 -11.26 23.23
N TYR A 254 15.70 -11.68 24.37
CA TYR A 254 16.44 -12.08 25.57
C TYR A 254 17.32 -10.95 26.17
N GLY A 255 18.54 -11.27 26.61
CA GLY A 255 19.48 -10.32 27.23
C GLY A 255 19.11 -9.95 28.68
N TYR A 256 19.72 -8.89 29.18
CA TYR A 256 19.48 -8.36 30.52
C TYR A 256 19.63 -6.84 30.55
N SER A 257 19.13 -6.21 31.63
CA SER A 257 19.25 -4.77 31.84
C SER A 257 20.45 -4.45 32.73
N SER A 258 21.35 -3.59 32.24
CA SER A 258 22.42 -2.97 33.04
C SER A 258 22.00 -1.56 33.44
N SER A 259 22.47 -1.07 34.60
CA SER A 259 22.18 0.28 35.06
C SER A 259 23.45 1.06 35.38
N GLU A 260 23.55 2.28 34.87
CA GLU A 260 24.63 3.22 35.15
C GLU A 260 24.05 4.50 35.78
N PRO A 261 24.76 5.16 36.72
CA PRO A 261 24.35 6.47 37.23
C PRO A 261 24.39 7.52 36.11
N ASP A 262 23.35 8.35 35.98
CA ASP A 262 23.32 9.45 35.01
C ASP A 262 24.36 10.51 35.42
N VAL A 263 25.37 10.73 34.57
CA VAL A 263 26.44 11.71 34.78
C VAL A 263 25.90 13.13 35.02
N LYS A 264 24.72 13.46 34.45
CA LYS A 264 24.09 14.78 34.58
C LYS A 264 23.17 14.91 35.80
N ASN A 265 22.64 13.81 36.30
CA ASN A 265 21.77 13.81 37.47
C ASN A 265 22.04 12.55 38.31
N PRO A 266 22.87 12.65 39.37
CA PRO A 266 23.25 11.50 40.19
C PRO A 266 22.08 10.77 40.87
N LYS A 267 20.88 11.39 40.92
CA LYS A 267 19.66 10.78 41.45
C LYS A 267 18.91 9.93 40.42
N ARG A 268 19.32 9.93 39.15
CA ARG A 268 18.73 9.17 38.05
C ARG A 268 19.66 8.03 37.63
N LYS A 269 19.08 6.86 37.35
CA LYS A 269 19.77 5.73 36.72
C LYS A 269 19.38 5.65 35.24
N LEU A 270 20.35 5.38 34.38
CA LEU A 270 20.14 5.05 32.98
C LEU A 270 20.19 3.54 32.86
N PHE A 271 19.20 2.97 32.17
CA PHE A 271 19.14 1.54 31.89
C PHE A 271 19.51 1.27 30.44
N ARG A 272 20.36 0.27 30.20
CA ARG A 272 20.70 -0.22 28.87
C ARG A 272 20.32 -1.69 28.76
N TRP A 273 19.96 -2.11 27.54
CA TRP A 273 19.71 -3.51 27.22
C TRP A 273 20.97 -4.12 26.60
N GLU A 274 21.53 -5.12 27.27
CA GLU A 274 22.77 -5.80 26.90
C GLU A 274 22.54 -7.31 26.64
N GLY A 275 23.38 -7.87 25.76
CA GLY A 275 23.31 -9.28 25.35
C GLY A 275 22.09 -9.61 24.48
N GLY A 276 21.75 -10.91 24.42
CA GLY A 276 20.58 -11.41 23.69
C GLY A 276 20.86 -11.83 22.25
N GLU A 277 19.78 -11.99 21.49
CA GLU A 277 19.77 -12.36 20.07
C GLU A 277 19.20 -11.20 19.24
N THR A 278 19.61 -11.08 17.98
CA THR A 278 19.22 -10.04 17.02
C THR A 278 19.00 -10.60 15.64
#